data_AF-A0A8C6IGE7-F1
#
_entry.id   AF-A0A8C6IGE7-F1
#
_cell.length_a   1.000
_cell.length_b   1.000
_cell.length_c   1.000
_cell.angle_alpha   90.00
_cell.angle_beta   90.00
_cell.angle_gamma   90.00
#
_symmetry.space_group_name_H-M   'P 1'
#
loop_
_entity.id
_entity.type
_entity.pdbx_description
1 polymer ?
#
loop_
_entity_poly.entity_id
_entity_poly.type
_entity_poly.pdbx_seq_one_letter_code
_entity_poly.pdbx_strand_id
1 'polypeptide(L)'
;MARDAELARSSGWPWRWLPALLLLQLLRWRCVLCALPFTSSRHPGFADLLSEQQLLEVQDLTLSLLQGGGLGPLSLLPPDLPDLEPECRELLMDFANSSAELTACMVRSARPVRLCQTCYPLFQQVAIKMDNISRNIGNTSEGPRCGGSLLTADRMQIVLMVSEFFNSTWQEANCANCLINNGEDLSNNTEDFLSLFNKTLACFEHNLQGHTYSLLPPKNYSEVCRNCKEAYKNLSLLYSQMQKLNGLENKAEPETHLCIDVEDAMNITRKLWSRTFNCSVTCSDTVSVVAVSVFILFLPVVFYLSSFLHSEQKKRKLILPKRLKSSTSFANIQENAT
;
A
#
# COMPACT_ATOMS: atom_id res chain seq x y z
N MET A 1 9.40 63.04 -15.49
CA MET A 1 8.07 62.51 -15.85
C MET A 1 7.70 61.50 -14.78
N ALA A 2 7.05 61.87 -13.67
CA ALA A 2 5.64 62.24 -13.52
C ALA A 2 4.68 61.13 -13.99
N ARG A 3 4.10 60.36 -13.05
CA ARG A 3 2.67 60.44 -12.68
C ARG A 3 2.29 59.48 -11.53
N ASP A 4 1.67 60.09 -10.52
CA ASP A 4 0.64 59.64 -9.56
C ASP A 4 -0.50 58.82 -10.21
N ALA A 5 -1.48 58.16 -9.58
CA ALA A 5 -1.93 57.75 -8.23
C ALA A 5 -3.09 56.73 -8.49
N GLU A 6 -3.59 55.86 -7.59
CA GLU A 6 -4.63 56.08 -6.56
C GLU A 6 -5.08 54.65 -6.10
N LEU A 7 -5.09 54.32 -4.80
CA LEU A 7 -6.23 54.37 -3.86
C LEU A 7 -7.21 53.17 -3.95
N ALA A 8 -7.12 52.23 -2.99
CA ALA A 8 -8.25 51.44 -2.53
C ALA A 8 -8.17 51.20 -1.01
N ARG A 9 -9.33 51.28 -0.36
CA ARG A 9 -9.57 51.71 1.02
C ARG A 9 -10.09 50.54 1.85
N SER A 10 -9.53 50.40 3.06
CA SER A 10 -10.15 49.92 4.32
C SER A 10 -11.35 48.95 4.27
N SER A 11 -11.17 47.76 4.84
CA SER A 11 -12.11 47.28 5.87
C SER A 11 -11.35 46.49 6.95
N GLY A 12 -11.38 47.00 8.17
CA GLY A 12 -10.76 46.38 9.34
C GLY A 12 -11.59 45.19 9.82
N TRP A 13 -10.96 44.03 9.91
CA TRP A 13 -11.45 42.92 10.69
C TRP A 13 -10.65 42.82 12.00
N PRO A 14 -11.30 42.81 13.17
CA PRO A 14 -10.60 42.80 14.44
C PRO A 14 -9.91 41.45 14.64
N TRP A 15 -8.58 41.47 14.62
CA TRP A 15 -7.63 40.36 14.86
C TRP A 15 -7.77 39.65 16.22
N ARG A 16 -8.82 39.92 17.00
CA ARG A 16 -9.06 39.34 18.32
C ARG A 16 -9.68 37.94 18.31
N TRP A 17 -10.11 37.41 17.16
CA TRP A 17 -10.85 36.14 17.07
C TRP A 17 -10.10 35.01 16.36
N LEU A 18 -8.93 35.27 15.78
CA LEU A 18 -8.10 34.26 15.10
C LEU A 18 -7.65 33.10 16.01
N PRO A 19 -7.26 33.32 17.29
CA PRO A 19 -6.92 32.20 18.18
C PRO A 19 -8.14 31.36 18.57
N ALA A 20 -9.30 31.99 18.71
CA ALA A 20 -10.55 31.32 19.08
C ALA A 20 -11.12 30.49 17.92
N LEU A 21 -10.99 30.96 16.68
CA LEU A 21 -11.35 30.20 15.49
C LEU A 21 -10.45 28.99 15.27
N LEU A 22 -9.14 29.08 15.57
CA LEU A 22 -8.23 27.92 15.49
C LEU A 22 -8.55 26.86 16.55
N LEU A 23 -8.89 27.28 17.77
CA LEU A 23 -9.32 26.38 18.87
C LEU A 23 -10.66 25.71 18.55
N LEU A 24 -11.61 26.41 17.93
CA LEU A 24 -12.89 25.83 17.50
C LEU A 24 -12.72 24.78 16.40
N GLN A 25 -11.73 24.96 15.51
CA GLN A 25 -11.41 23.98 14.45
C GLN A 25 -10.71 22.73 15.02
N LEU A 26 -9.88 22.89 16.06
CA LEU A 26 -9.26 21.76 16.76
C LEU A 26 -10.26 20.93 17.59
N LEU A 27 -11.30 21.58 18.13
CA LEU A 27 -12.41 20.89 18.82
C LEU A 27 -13.37 20.18 17.84
N ARG A 28 -13.51 20.65 16.60
CA ARG A 28 -14.30 19.97 15.55
C ARG A 28 -13.66 18.67 15.04
N TRP A 29 -12.34 18.52 15.12
CA TRP A 29 -11.67 17.25 14.76
C TRP A 29 -11.72 16.17 15.84
N ARG A 30 -12.14 16.48 17.08
CA ARG A 30 -12.33 15.47 18.14
C ARG A 30 -13.73 14.84 18.19
N CYS A 31 -14.68 15.27 17.34
CA CYS A 31 -16.06 14.78 17.36
C CYS A 31 -16.47 13.91 16.14
N VAL A 32 -15.54 13.50 15.27
CA VAL A 32 -15.87 12.69 14.06
C VAL A 32 -15.48 11.20 14.20
N LEU A 33 -15.07 10.74 15.38
CA LEU A 33 -14.67 9.34 15.61
C LEU A 33 -15.51 8.57 16.65
N CYS A 34 -16.65 9.11 17.09
CA CYS A 34 -17.54 8.41 18.02
C CYS A 34 -19.02 8.55 17.62
N ALA A 35 -19.40 7.96 16.48
CA ALA A 35 -20.81 7.68 16.16
C ALA A 35 -20.93 6.70 14.98
N LEU A 36 -20.63 5.42 15.19
CA LEU A 36 -21.20 4.34 14.40
C LEU A 36 -21.63 3.22 15.36
N PRO A 37 -22.93 2.94 15.53
CA PRO A 37 -23.38 1.79 16.28
C PRO A 37 -23.10 0.51 15.48
N PHE A 38 -22.23 -0.34 16.03
CA PHE A 38 -22.08 -1.73 15.64
C PHE A 38 -23.42 -2.47 15.89
N THR A 39 -24.16 -2.77 14.84
CA THR A 39 -25.26 -3.75 14.90
C THR A 39 -24.65 -5.14 14.78
N SER A 40 -24.50 -5.82 15.93
CA SER A 40 -24.14 -7.23 16.01
C SER A 40 -25.38 -8.07 15.71
N SER A 41 -25.48 -8.60 14.49
CA SER A 41 -26.45 -9.65 14.16
C SER A 41 -25.85 -11.00 14.58
N ARG A 42 -26.37 -11.56 15.68
CA ARG A 42 -26.19 -12.98 16.03
C ARG A 42 -27.01 -13.82 15.05
N HIS A 43 -26.36 -14.51 14.12
CA HIS A 43 -26.97 -15.64 13.46
C HIS A 43 -26.86 -16.88 14.36
N PRO A 44 -27.96 -17.58 14.66
CA PRO A 44 -27.92 -18.84 15.38
C PRO A 44 -27.23 -19.91 14.54
N GLY A 45 -26.45 -20.75 15.22
CA GLY A 45 -25.73 -21.86 14.62
C GLY A 45 -26.67 -22.86 13.95
N PHE A 46 -26.29 -23.27 12.75
CA PHE A 46 -26.69 -24.54 12.19
C PHE A 46 -25.67 -25.58 12.66
N ALA A 47 -25.99 -26.23 13.78
CA ALA A 47 -25.46 -27.53 14.12
C ALA A 47 -26.64 -28.51 14.10
N ASP A 48 -26.37 -29.67 13.51
CA ASP A 48 -27.18 -30.89 13.51
C ASP A 48 -28.48 -30.86 12.71
N LEU A 49 -28.39 -31.33 11.47
CA LEU A 49 -29.26 -32.38 10.91
C LEU A 49 -28.74 -32.77 9.51
N LEU A 50 -27.70 -33.60 9.46
CA LEU A 50 -27.40 -34.39 8.28
C LEU A 50 -27.22 -35.84 8.71
N SER A 51 -28.25 -36.61 8.40
CA SER A 51 -28.35 -38.06 8.58
C SER A 51 -27.20 -38.77 7.86
N GLU A 52 -26.61 -39.78 8.52
CA GLU A 52 -25.52 -40.66 8.06
C GLU A 52 -25.83 -41.49 6.78
N GLN A 53 -26.91 -41.20 6.04
CA GLN A 53 -27.26 -41.92 4.82
C GLN A 53 -26.71 -41.27 3.53
N GLN A 54 -26.13 -40.07 3.58
CA GLN A 54 -25.64 -39.33 2.40
C GLN A 54 -24.11 -39.36 2.20
N LEU A 55 -23.36 -40.03 3.07
CA LEU A 55 -21.89 -40.04 3.01
C LEU A 55 -21.31 -41.14 2.09
N LEU A 56 -22.10 -42.12 1.66
CA LEU A 56 -21.63 -43.17 0.74
C LEU A 56 -21.84 -42.85 -0.75
N GLU A 57 -22.73 -41.91 -1.11
CA GLU A 57 -22.96 -41.56 -2.53
C GLU A 57 -21.99 -40.47 -3.04
N VAL A 58 -21.33 -39.72 -2.15
CA VAL A 58 -20.39 -38.65 -2.55
C VAL A 58 -19.00 -39.20 -2.92
N GLN A 59 -18.67 -40.39 -2.44
CA GLN A 59 -17.35 -41.01 -2.69
C GLN A 59 -17.23 -41.56 -4.13
N ASP A 60 -18.33 -42.01 -4.74
CA ASP A 60 -18.34 -42.55 -6.11
C ASP A 60 -18.42 -41.46 -7.18
N LEU A 61 -19.05 -40.32 -6.88
CA LEU A 61 -19.16 -39.19 -7.80
C LEU A 61 -17.85 -38.39 -7.92
N THR A 62 -17.03 -38.39 -6.86
CA THR A 62 -15.75 -37.67 -6.82
C THR A 62 -14.64 -38.41 -7.56
N LEU A 63 -14.67 -39.74 -7.60
CA LEU A 63 -13.70 -40.54 -8.35
C LEU A 63 -13.92 -40.48 -9.87
N SER A 64 -15.18 -40.37 -10.30
CA SER A 64 -15.56 -40.30 -11.72
C SER A 64 -15.29 -38.92 -12.35
N LEU A 65 -15.31 -37.85 -11.56
CA LEU A 65 -14.96 -36.49 -12.01
C LEU A 65 -13.44 -36.24 -12.08
N LEU A 66 -12.63 -36.96 -11.29
CA LEU A 66 -11.16 -36.83 -11.30
C LEU A 66 -10.47 -37.66 -12.39
N GLN A 67 -11.19 -38.57 -13.06
CA GLN A 67 -10.63 -39.42 -14.11
C GLN A 67 -10.97 -39.00 -15.55
N GLY A 68 -11.60 -37.85 -15.77
CA GLY A 68 -11.90 -37.39 -17.14
C GLY A 68 -12.70 -38.42 -17.95
N GLY A 69 -13.52 -39.22 -17.28
CA GLY A 69 -14.41 -40.19 -17.91
C GLY A 69 -15.49 -39.42 -18.67
N GLY A 70 -15.32 -39.29 -19.98
CA GLY A 70 -16.30 -38.69 -20.86
C GLY A 70 -17.69 -39.26 -20.63
N LEU A 71 -18.68 -38.38 -20.71
CA LEU A 71 -20.10 -38.74 -20.82
C LEU A 71 -20.24 -39.92 -21.80
N GLY A 72 -20.93 -40.98 -21.36
CA GLY A 72 -21.31 -42.11 -22.20
C GLY A 72 -22.03 -41.69 -23.48
N PRO A 73 -22.15 -42.60 -24.47
CA PRO A 73 -22.17 -42.26 -25.88
C PRO A 73 -23.42 -41.47 -26.27
N LEU A 74 -23.27 -40.15 -26.40
CA LEU A 74 -24.21 -39.31 -27.15
C LEU A 74 -23.94 -39.49 -28.65
N SER A 75 -24.31 -40.66 -29.19
CA SER A 75 -24.22 -41.00 -30.62
C SER A 75 -25.29 -40.32 -31.48
N LEU A 76 -25.65 -39.06 -31.18
CA LEU A 76 -26.64 -38.29 -31.93
C LEU A 76 -26.13 -36.93 -32.43
N LEU A 77 -24.81 -36.67 -32.34
CA LEU A 77 -24.23 -35.54 -33.05
C LEU A 77 -23.98 -35.90 -34.53
N PRO A 78 -24.21 -34.97 -35.47
CA PRO A 78 -23.85 -35.16 -36.87
C PRO A 78 -22.37 -35.54 -37.00
N PRO A 79 -21.99 -36.42 -37.96
CA PRO A 79 -20.61 -36.89 -38.14
C PRO A 79 -19.62 -35.80 -38.60
N ASP A 80 -20.11 -34.57 -38.81
CA ASP A 80 -19.35 -33.45 -39.39
C ASP A 80 -18.99 -32.35 -38.38
N LEU A 81 -19.05 -32.62 -37.06
CA LEU A 81 -18.26 -31.81 -36.15
C LEU A 81 -16.82 -32.32 -36.27
N PRO A 82 -15.87 -31.53 -36.82
CA PRO A 82 -14.49 -31.99 -36.89
C PRO A 82 -14.00 -32.16 -35.46
N ASP A 83 -13.86 -33.42 -35.04
CA ASP A 83 -13.15 -33.74 -33.82
C ASP A 83 -11.78 -33.09 -33.88
N LEU A 84 -11.40 -32.43 -32.79
CA LEU A 84 -10.10 -31.78 -32.68
C LEU A 84 -9.01 -32.79 -33.04
N GLU A 85 -8.14 -32.41 -33.98
CA GLU A 85 -7.02 -33.20 -34.46
C GLU A 85 -6.21 -33.74 -33.27
N PRO A 86 -5.82 -35.04 -33.26
CA PRO A 86 -5.24 -35.69 -32.09
C PRO A 86 -3.99 -34.97 -31.56
N GLU A 87 -3.20 -34.38 -32.45
CA GLU A 87 -2.02 -33.59 -32.13
C GLU A 87 -2.38 -32.28 -31.39
N CYS A 88 -3.45 -31.61 -31.81
CA CYS A 88 -3.96 -30.42 -31.11
C CYS A 88 -4.61 -30.77 -29.77
N ARG A 89 -5.21 -31.96 -29.68
CA ARG A 89 -5.76 -32.48 -28.41
C ARG A 89 -4.66 -32.72 -27.40
N GLU A 90 -3.53 -33.27 -27.80
CA GLU A 90 -2.38 -33.47 -26.91
C GLU A 90 -1.85 -32.13 -26.38
N LEU A 91 -1.62 -31.14 -27.26
CA LEU A 91 -1.19 -29.80 -26.85
C LEU A 91 -2.17 -29.14 -25.86
N LEU A 92 -3.48 -29.31 -26.08
CA LEU A 92 -4.51 -28.79 -25.19
C LEU A 92 -4.48 -29.48 -23.82
N MET A 93 -4.29 -30.80 -23.77
CA MET A 93 -4.21 -31.56 -22.53
C MET A 93 -2.94 -31.21 -21.73
N ASP A 94 -1.82 -31.02 -22.41
CA ASP A 94 -0.57 -30.54 -21.81
C ASP A 94 -0.74 -29.18 -21.16
N PHE A 95 -1.34 -28.22 -21.89
CA PHE A 95 -1.64 -26.90 -21.35
C PHE A 95 -2.59 -26.97 -20.15
N ALA A 96 -3.62 -27.82 -20.21
CA ALA A 96 -4.58 -28.00 -19.13
C ALA A 96 -3.91 -28.55 -17.86
N ASN A 97 -3.07 -29.57 -17.98
CA ASN A 97 -2.35 -30.16 -16.85
C ASN A 97 -1.41 -29.14 -16.19
N SER A 98 -0.56 -28.46 -16.97
CA SER A 98 0.34 -27.43 -16.43
C SER A 98 -0.43 -26.26 -15.80
N SER A 99 -1.56 -25.86 -16.39
CA SER A 99 -2.41 -24.80 -15.83
C SER A 99 -3.05 -25.19 -14.50
N ALA A 100 -3.47 -26.45 -14.36
CA ALA A 100 -4.02 -26.96 -13.11
C ALA A 100 -2.96 -27.01 -12.01
N GLU A 101 -1.75 -27.46 -12.33
CA GLU A 101 -0.61 -27.47 -11.40
C GLU A 101 -0.21 -26.06 -10.96
N LEU A 102 -0.11 -25.12 -11.90
CA LEU A 102 0.20 -23.72 -11.60
C LEU A 102 -0.87 -23.12 -10.70
N THR A 103 -2.15 -23.30 -11.03
CA THR A 103 -3.27 -22.80 -10.21
C THR A 103 -3.21 -23.37 -8.79
N ALA A 104 -2.96 -24.67 -8.66
CA ALA A 104 -2.81 -25.31 -7.36
C ALA A 104 -1.61 -24.75 -6.57
N CYS A 105 -0.49 -24.46 -7.24
CA CYS A 105 0.67 -23.82 -6.63
C CYS A 105 0.32 -22.41 -6.13
N MET A 106 -0.30 -21.57 -6.97
CA MET A 106 -0.68 -20.20 -6.62
C MET A 106 -1.57 -20.15 -5.37
N VAL A 107 -2.59 -21.01 -5.32
CA VAL A 107 -3.55 -21.04 -4.20
C VAL A 107 -2.89 -21.55 -2.91
N ARG A 108 -2.05 -22.59 -2.98
CA ARG A 108 -1.33 -23.12 -1.80
C ARG A 108 -0.29 -22.13 -1.28
N SER A 109 0.32 -21.35 -2.15
CA SER A 109 1.36 -20.36 -1.83
C SER A 109 0.80 -18.95 -1.62
N ALA A 110 -0.52 -18.79 -1.42
CA ALA A 110 -1.14 -17.48 -1.22
C ALA A 110 -0.98 -16.93 0.21
N ARG A 111 -0.77 -17.78 1.22
CA ARG A 111 -0.67 -17.39 2.64
C ARG A 111 0.26 -18.34 3.44
N PRO A 112 1.43 -17.86 3.94
CA PRO A 112 2.10 -16.60 3.56
C PRO A 112 2.44 -16.59 2.07
N VAL A 113 2.58 -15.41 1.46
CA VAL A 113 2.79 -15.31 0.01
C VAL A 113 4.18 -15.85 -0.35
N ARG A 114 4.21 -16.90 -1.18
CA ARG A 114 5.41 -17.54 -1.74
C ARG A 114 5.24 -17.84 -3.22
N LEU A 115 4.54 -16.96 -3.92
CA LEU A 115 4.13 -17.16 -5.30
C LEU A 115 5.34 -17.21 -6.23
N CYS A 116 6.20 -16.20 -6.15
CA CYS A 116 7.31 -16.05 -7.09
C CYS A 116 8.37 -17.13 -6.86
N GLN A 117 8.73 -17.41 -5.61
CA GLN A 117 9.81 -18.38 -5.32
C GLN A 117 9.41 -19.84 -5.52
N THR A 118 8.11 -20.17 -5.42
CA THR A 118 7.65 -21.57 -5.51
C THR A 118 7.06 -21.89 -6.88
N CYS A 119 6.35 -20.96 -7.52
CA CYS A 119 5.56 -21.25 -8.72
C CYS A 119 6.23 -20.82 -10.03
N TYR A 120 7.43 -20.21 -10.00
CA TYR A 120 8.13 -19.80 -11.21
C TYR A 120 8.36 -20.92 -12.26
N PRO A 121 8.75 -22.17 -11.90
CA PRO A 121 8.98 -23.18 -12.93
C PRO A 121 7.68 -23.60 -13.62
N LEU A 122 6.58 -23.65 -12.87
CA LEU A 122 5.25 -23.97 -13.41
C LEU A 122 4.74 -22.85 -14.31
N PHE A 123 4.99 -21.59 -13.95
CA PHE A 123 4.66 -20.44 -14.79
C PHE A 123 5.41 -20.49 -16.13
N GLN A 124 6.71 -20.79 -16.10
CA GLN A 124 7.50 -20.96 -17.33
C GLN A 124 6.98 -22.13 -18.19
N GLN A 125 6.63 -23.25 -17.59
CA GLN A 125 6.05 -24.39 -18.32
C GLN A 125 4.76 -23.99 -19.04
N VAL A 126 3.83 -23.32 -18.35
CA VAL A 126 2.58 -22.85 -18.96
C VAL A 126 2.87 -21.87 -20.11
N ALA A 127 3.81 -20.95 -19.92
CA ALA A 127 4.21 -20.01 -20.97
C ALA A 127 4.79 -20.73 -22.21
N ILE A 128 5.63 -21.75 -22.01
CA ILE A 128 6.20 -22.56 -23.10
C ILE A 128 5.09 -23.37 -23.81
N LYS A 129 4.17 -24.00 -23.07
CA LYS A 129 3.06 -24.75 -23.66
C LYS A 129 2.13 -23.83 -24.46
N MET A 130 1.90 -22.62 -23.98
CA MET A 130 1.16 -21.59 -24.72
C MET A 130 1.90 -21.15 -25.98
N ASP A 131 3.21 -20.91 -25.90
CA ASP A 131 4.01 -20.54 -27.07
C ASP A 131 3.91 -21.63 -28.13
N ASN A 132 4.05 -22.91 -27.76
CA ASN A 132 3.91 -24.05 -28.68
C ASN A 132 2.55 -24.08 -29.39
N ILE A 133 1.44 -23.77 -28.70
CA ILE A 133 0.11 -23.67 -29.33
C ILE A 133 0.06 -22.47 -30.30
N SER A 134 0.66 -21.35 -29.93
CA SER A 134 0.62 -20.09 -30.68
C SER A 134 1.59 -20.03 -31.88
N ARG A 135 2.72 -20.74 -31.82
CA ARG A 135 3.79 -20.74 -32.82
C ARG A 135 3.33 -21.26 -34.19
N ASN A 136 2.20 -21.97 -34.21
CA ASN A 136 1.56 -22.52 -35.41
C ASN A 136 0.61 -21.55 -36.12
N ILE A 137 0.69 -20.24 -35.82
CA ILE A 137 -0.06 -19.16 -36.49
C ILE A 137 0.68 -18.64 -37.76
N GLY A 138 1.91 -19.11 -38.05
CA GLY A 138 2.76 -18.65 -39.17
C GLY A 138 2.98 -19.64 -40.33
N ASN A 139 3.28 -19.09 -41.51
CA ASN A 139 3.44 -19.78 -42.81
C ASN A 139 4.69 -20.68 -42.92
N THR A 140 4.76 -21.76 -42.15
CA THR A 140 5.64 -22.89 -42.47
C THR A 140 4.82 -24.17 -42.49
N SER A 141 4.68 -24.70 -43.71
CA SER A 141 4.07 -25.98 -44.01
C SER A 141 4.91 -27.10 -43.41
N GLU A 142 4.45 -27.72 -42.32
CA GLU A 142 4.65 -29.13 -41.92
C GLU A 142 4.20 -29.36 -40.45
N GLY A 143 3.01 -28.87 -40.08
CA GLY A 143 2.39 -29.19 -38.79
C GLY A 143 0.93 -28.73 -38.71
N PRO A 144 0.08 -29.38 -37.89
CA PRO A 144 -1.31 -28.99 -37.69
C PRO A 144 -1.39 -27.59 -37.07
N ARG A 145 -2.23 -26.74 -37.65
CA ARG A 145 -2.41 -25.33 -37.21
C ARG A 145 -3.37 -25.25 -36.02
N CYS A 146 -2.93 -25.75 -34.86
CA CYS A 146 -3.75 -25.78 -33.65
C CYS A 146 -4.11 -24.40 -33.11
N GLY A 147 -3.30 -23.36 -33.39
CA GLY A 147 -3.55 -21.99 -32.92
C GLY A 147 -4.91 -21.44 -33.38
N GLY A 148 -5.29 -21.66 -34.64
CA GLY A 148 -6.61 -21.23 -35.14
C GLY A 148 -7.76 -21.99 -34.48
N SER A 149 -7.60 -23.31 -34.33
CA SER A 149 -8.60 -24.21 -33.75
C SER A 149 -8.76 -24.07 -32.23
N LEU A 150 -7.70 -23.69 -31.50
CA LEU A 150 -7.69 -23.63 -30.04
C LEU A 150 -7.79 -22.20 -29.47
N LEU A 151 -7.28 -21.20 -30.20
CA LEU A 151 -7.20 -19.83 -29.68
C LEU A 151 -8.25 -18.90 -30.30
N THR A 152 -8.69 -19.14 -31.55
CA THR A 152 -9.60 -18.23 -32.27
C THR A 152 -10.89 -18.86 -32.78
N ALA A 153 -11.12 -20.15 -32.51
CA ALA A 153 -12.30 -20.87 -33.01
C ALA A 153 -13.61 -20.49 -32.29
N ASP A 154 -13.53 -19.99 -31.06
CA ASP A 154 -14.68 -19.66 -30.24
C ASP A 154 -14.63 -18.23 -29.68
N ARG A 155 -15.76 -17.72 -29.19
CA ARG A 155 -15.91 -16.36 -28.64
C ARG A 155 -15.26 -16.19 -27.27
N MET A 156 -15.15 -17.27 -26.49
CA MET A 156 -14.68 -17.23 -25.11
C MET A 156 -13.16 -17.32 -25.02
N GLN A 157 -12.51 -18.00 -25.95
CA GLN A 157 -11.06 -18.13 -26.07
C GLN A 157 -10.41 -18.51 -24.73
N ILE A 158 -10.90 -19.60 -24.11
CA ILE A 158 -10.55 -19.96 -22.72
C ILE A 158 -9.04 -20.11 -22.53
N VAL A 159 -8.34 -20.71 -23.49
CA VAL A 159 -6.88 -20.88 -23.44
C VAL A 159 -6.16 -19.52 -23.36
N LEU A 160 -6.62 -18.53 -24.15
CA LEU A 160 -6.08 -17.17 -24.12
C LEU A 160 -6.40 -16.49 -22.78
N MET A 161 -7.66 -16.54 -22.31
CA MET A 161 -8.06 -15.91 -21.05
C MET A 161 -7.28 -16.47 -19.85
N VAL A 162 -7.06 -17.79 -19.80
CA VAL A 162 -6.29 -18.44 -18.73
C VAL A 162 -4.81 -18.03 -18.78
N SER A 163 -4.21 -18.02 -19.98
CA SER A 163 -2.83 -17.57 -20.15
C SER A 163 -2.65 -16.09 -19.77
N GLU A 164 -3.59 -15.23 -20.17
CA GLU A 164 -3.60 -13.81 -19.83
C GLU A 164 -3.77 -13.60 -18.32
N PHE A 165 -4.65 -14.37 -17.66
CA PHE A 165 -4.78 -14.35 -16.20
C PHE A 165 -3.45 -14.66 -15.51
N PHE A 166 -2.75 -15.71 -15.92
CA PHE A 166 -1.45 -16.04 -15.34
C PHE A 166 -0.42 -14.94 -15.59
N ASN A 167 -0.34 -14.41 -16.81
CA ASN A 167 0.61 -13.35 -17.14
C ASN A 167 0.30 -12.07 -16.35
N SER A 168 -0.96 -11.64 -16.30
CA SER A 168 -1.40 -10.49 -15.50
C SER A 168 -1.04 -10.65 -14.03
N THR A 169 -1.34 -11.82 -13.45
CA THR A 169 -1.00 -12.14 -12.05
C THR A 169 0.51 -12.06 -11.81
N TRP A 170 1.31 -12.55 -12.76
CA TRP A 170 2.77 -12.54 -12.69
C TRP A 170 3.36 -11.12 -12.75
N GLN A 171 2.82 -10.27 -13.62
CA GLN A 171 3.22 -8.87 -13.75
C GLN A 171 2.81 -8.05 -12.52
N GLU A 172 1.58 -8.22 -12.03
CA GLU A 172 1.08 -7.52 -10.84
C GLU A 172 1.86 -7.92 -9.58
N ALA A 173 2.24 -9.20 -9.46
CA ALA A 173 3.10 -9.70 -8.39
C ALA A 173 4.57 -9.23 -8.50
N ASN A 174 4.92 -8.61 -9.62
CA ASN A 174 6.26 -8.17 -9.98
C ASN A 174 7.32 -9.27 -9.79
N CYS A 175 6.97 -10.51 -10.13
CA CYS A 175 7.83 -11.67 -9.89
C CYS A 175 9.14 -11.64 -10.68
N ALA A 176 9.19 -10.88 -11.78
CA ALA A 176 10.42 -10.65 -12.54
C ALA A 176 11.56 -10.09 -11.67
N ASN A 177 11.24 -9.19 -10.72
CA ASN A 177 12.24 -8.61 -9.80
C ASN A 177 12.78 -9.58 -8.75
N CYS A 178 12.10 -10.72 -8.56
CA CYS A 178 12.56 -11.77 -7.65
C CYS A 178 13.54 -12.74 -8.33
N LEU A 179 13.60 -12.75 -9.67
CA LEU A 179 14.27 -13.77 -10.47
C LEU A 179 15.43 -13.18 -11.30
N ILE A 180 16.31 -14.05 -11.79
CA ILE A 180 17.41 -13.72 -12.71
C ILE A 180 17.31 -14.54 -14.01
N ASN A 181 18.13 -14.19 -15.01
CA ASN A 181 18.29 -14.95 -16.26
C ASN A 181 16.96 -15.27 -16.97
N ASN A 182 16.04 -14.31 -17.06
CA ASN A 182 14.70 -14.50 -17.65
C ASN A 182 13.81 -15.52 -16.90
N GLY A 183 13.99 -15.66 -15.59
CA GLY A 183 13.11 -16.45 -14.72
C GLY A 183 13.63 -17.84 -14.37
N GLU A 184 14.88 -18.17 -14.70
CA GLU A 184 15.46 -19.50 -14.47
C GLU A 184 15.72 -19.77 -12.99
N ASP A 185 16.18 -18.76 -12.25
CA ASP A 185 16.55 -18.87 -10.84
C ASP A 185 16.16 -17.62 -10.04
N LEU A 186 16.19 -17.74 -8.70
CA LEU A 186 16.03 -16.62 -7.78
C LEU A 186 17.24 -15.69 -7.80
N SER A 187 17.00 -14.40 -7.64
CA SER A 187 18.11 -13.45 -7.47
C SER A 187 18.83 -13.68 -6.14
N ASN A 188 20.14 -13.49 -6.13
CA ASN A 188 20.96 -13.60 -4.91
C ASN A 188 20.39 -12.72 -3.77
N ASN A 189 19.93 -11.51 -4.10
CA ASN A 189 19.32 -10.59 -3.12
C ASN A 189 18.02 -11.16 -2.53
N THR A 190 17.19 -11.81 -3.38
CA THR A 190 15.95 -12.47 -2.95
C THR A 190 16.27 -13.64 -2.03
N GLU A 191 17.22 -14.49 -2.41
CA GLU A 191 17.64 -15.64 -1.62
C GLU A 191 18.21 -15.23 -0.26
N ASP A 192 19.10 -14.23 -0.24
CA ASP A 192 19.65 -13.66 0.98
C ASP A 192 18.55 -13.07 1.88
N PHE A 193 17.58 -12.37 1.29
CA PHE A 193 16.45 -11.82 2.03
C PHE A 193 15.58 -12.92 2.65
N LEU A 194 15.22 -13.94 1.88
CA LEU A 194 14.41 -15.07 2.35
C LEU A 194 15.14 -15.88 3.43
N SER A 195 16.45 -16.07 3.29
CA SER A 195 17.31 -16.68 4.31
C SER A 195 17.29 -15.89 5.62
N LEU A 196 17.42 -14.56 5.54
CA LEU A 196 17.41 -13.69 6.70
C LEU A 196 16.01 -13.59 7.34
N PHE A 197 14.95 -13.65 6.53
CA PHE A 197 13.58 -13.73 6.99
C PHE A 197 13.33 -15.02 7.78
N ASN A 198 13.74 -16.17 7.25
CA ASN A 198 13.63 -17.46 7.94
C ASN A 198 14.42 -17.47 9.26
N LYS A 199 15.64 -16.90 9.28
CA LYS A 199 16.43 -16.73 10.51
C LYS A 199 15.72 -15.83 11.53
N THR A 200 15.07 -14.76 11.08
CA THR A 200 14.32 -13.84 11.95
C THR A 200 13.10 -14.51 12.55
N LEU A 201 12.33 -15.26 11.74
CA LEU A 201 11.20 -16.04 12.23
C LEU A 201 11.62 -17.13 13.22
N ALA A 202 12.70 -17.86 12.92
CA ALA A 202 13.26 -18.86 13.84
C ALA A 202 13.68 -18.22 15.17
N CYS A 203 14.26 -17.01 15.14
CA CYS A 203 14.57 -16.26 16.35
C CYS A 203 13.30 -15.90 17.14
N PHE A 204 12.25 -15.42 16.45
CA PHE A 204 10.97 -15.13 17.11
C PHE A 204 10.39 -16.39 17.75
N GLU A 205 10.32 -17.50 17.02
CA GLU A 205 9.77 -18.75 17.52
C GLU A 205 10.55 -19.27 18.74
N HIS A 206 11.88 -19.30 18.66
CA HIS A 206 12.73 -19.77 19.75
C HIS A 206 12.52 -18.98 21.05
N ASN A 207 12.42 -17.65 20.95
CA ASN A 207 12.19 -16.78 22.11
C ASN A 207 10.71 -16.74 22.57
N LEU A 208 9.79 -17.36 21.82
CA LEU A 208 8.38 -17.52 22.22
C LEU A 208 8.13 -18.84 22.97
N GLN A 209 8.87 -19.90 22.64
CA GLN A 209 8.73 -21.23 23.26
C GLN A 209 9.04 -21.24 24.77
N GLY A 210 9.78 -20.26 25.28
CA GLY A 210 9.97 -20.06 26.72
C GLY A 210 8.70 -19.68 27.50
N HIS A 211 7.63 -19.26 26.80
CA HIS A 211 6.40 -18.74 27.42
C HIS A 211 5.17 -19.66 27.27
N THR A 212 5.27 -20.80 26.57
CA THR A 212 4.11 -21.67 26.27
C THR A 212 3.63 -22.53 27.46
N TYR A 213 4.39 -22.61 28.55
CA TYR A 213 4.05 -23.44 29.72
C TYR A 213 3.39 -22.70 30.88
N SER A 214 3.11 -21.39 30.76
CA SER A 214 2.53 -20.62 31.86
C SER A 214 1.12 -20.13 31.51
N LEU A 215 0.13 -20.77 32.12
CA LEU A 215 -1.25 -20.32 32.17
C LEU A 215 -1.29 -18.95 32.87
N LEU A 216 -1.42 -17.89 32.07
CA LEU A 216 -1.59 -16.48 32.45
C LEU A 216 -0.38 -15.81 33.15
N PRO A 217 0.44 -15.09 32.37
CA PRO A 217 0.60 -13.64 32.54
C PRO A 217 0.57 -12.87 31.20
N PRO A 218 0.55 -11.52 31.17
CA PRO A 218 0.73 -10.78 29.92
C PRO A 218 2.02 -11.25 29.24
N LYS A 219 1.94 -11.60 27.96
CA LYS A 219 3.09 -12.07 27.18
C LYS A 219 4.16 -10.98 27.19
N ASN A 220 5.21 -11.19 27.99
CA ASN A 220 6.33 -10.28 28.06
C ASN A 220 7.27 -10.58 26.89
N TYR A 221 7.10 -9.86 25.79
CA TYR A 221 7.92 -10.03 24.58
C TYR A 221 9.28 -9.34 24.66
N SER A 222 9.68 -8.81 25.82
CA SER A 222 10.95 -8.09 25.98
C SER A 222 12.16 -8.92 25.56
N GLU A 223 12.13 -10.23 25.77
CA GLU A 223 13.22 -11.13 25.37
C GLU A 223 13.32 -11.28 23.85
N VAL A 224 12.18 -11.45 23.17
CA VAL A 224 12.10 -11.43 21.69
C VAL A 224 12.66 -10.11 21.15
N CYS A 225 12.24 -8.98 21.72
CA CYS A 225 12.69 -7.66 21.29
C CYS A 225 14.19 -7.45 21.49
N ARG A 226 14.77 -8.00 22.57
CA ARG A 226 16.21 -7.86 22.86
C ARG A 226 17.03 -8.78 21.96
N ASN A 227 16.68 -10.06 21.90
CA ASN A 227 17.49 -11.09 21.28
C ASN A 227 17.37 -11.06 19.75
N CYS A 228 16.19 -10.74 19.20
CA CYS A 228 15.96 -10.72 17.75
C CYS A 228 16.10 -9.33 17.10
N LYS A 229 16.51 -8.31 17.87
CA LYS A 229 16.67 -6.93 17.38
C LYS A 229 17.61 -6.82 16.19
N GLU A 230 18.75 -7.51 16.27
CA GLU A 230 19.78 -7.45 15.24
C GLU A 230 19.31 -8.13 13.95
N ALA A 231 18.70 -9.33 14.06
CA ALA A 231 18.12 -10.04 12.92
C ALA A 231 17.07 -9.18 12.20
N TYR A 232 16.13 -8.59 12.95
CA TYR A 232 15.11 -7.68 12.41
C TYR A 232 15.71 -6.43 11.76
N LYS A 233 16.75 -5.84 12.38
CA LYS A 233 17.43 -4.66 11.84
C LYS A 233 18.12 -4.99 10.52
N ASN A 234 18.85 -6.10 10.45
CA ASN A 234 19.54 -6.55 9.24
C ASN A 234 18.54 -6.82 8.11
N LEU A 235 17.41 -7.48 8.41
CA LEU A 235 16.33 -7.70 7.45
C LEU A 235 15.75 -6.39 6.93
N SER A 236 15.48 -5.45 7.82
CA SER A 236 14.95 -4.12 7.48
C SER A 236 15.92 -3.31 6.61
N LEU A 237 17.22 -3.43 6.88
CA LEU A 237 18.27 -2.76 6.12
C LEU A 237 18.37 -3.34 4.70
N LEU A 238 18.39 -4.67 4.56
CA LEU A 238 18.43 -5.34 3.25
C LEU A 238 17.19 -4.99 2.41
N TYR A 239 15.99 -5.03 3.01
CA TYR A 239 14.76 -4.60 2.33
C TYR A 239 14.82 -3.15 1.83
N SER A 240 15.42 -2.25 2.61
CA SER A 240 15.59 -0.85 2.24
C SER A 240 16.64 -0.66 1.14
N GLN A 241 17.67 -1.50 1.10
CA GLN A 241 18.65 -1.52 0.02
C GLN A 241 18.03 -2.03 -1.28
N MET A 242 17.26 -3.12 -1.23
CA MET A 242 16.56 -3.67 -2.39
C MET A 242 15.60 -2.67 -3.02
N GLN A 243 14.80 -1.95 -2.23
CA GLN A 243 13.94 -0.88 -2.75
C GLN A 243 14.73 0.22 -3.47
N LYS A 244 15.88 0.63 -2.91
CA LYS A 244 16.73 1.67 -3.51
C LYS A 244 17.37 1.22 -4.83
N LEU A 245 17.81 -0.03 -4.89
CA LEU A 245 18.39 -0.61 -6.11
C LEU A 245 17.32 -0.71 -7.21
N ASN A 246 16.12 -1.19 -6.85
CA ASN A 246 15.01 -1.31 -7.77
C ASN A 246 14.58 0.06 -8.33
N GLY A 247 14.45 1.07 -7.48
CA GLY A 247 14.14 2.44 -7.93
C GLY A 247 15.25 3.12 -8.75
N LEU A 248 16.47 2.59 -8.75
CA LEU A 248 17.56 3.09 -9.62
C LEU A 248 17.56 2.42 -11.00
N GLU A 249 17.24 1.12 -11.03
CA GLU A 249 17.15 0.31 -12.25
C GLU A 249 15.92 0.67 -13.08
N ASN A 250 14.77 0.78 -12.40
CA ASN A 250 13.53 1.23 -12.98
C ASN A 250 13.46 2.75 -12.88
N LYS A 251 13.97 3.47 -13.91
CA LYS A 251 13.90 4.94 -14.05
C LYS A 251 12.47 5.52 -14.11
N ALA A 252 11.46 4.78 -13.68
CA ALA A 252 10.06 5.13 -13.72
C ALA A 252 9.47 5.11 -12.31
N GLU A 253 8.84 6.23 -11.94
CA GLU A 253 7.98 6.52 -10.78
C GLU A 253 8.49 6.11 -9.37
N PRO A 254 8.31 6.98 -8.35
CA PRO A 254 8.79 6.74 -6.98
C PRO A 254 8.11 5.58 -6.22
N GLU A 255 7.21 4.81 -6.85
CA GLU A 255 6.42 3.72 -6.26
C GLU A 255 6.61 2.37 -6.98
N THR A 256 7.83 2.04 -7.42
CA THR A 256 8.11 0.69 -7.90
C THR A 256 8.11 -0.31 -6.75
N HIS A 257 7.04 -1.12 -6.68
CA HIS A 257 6.88 -2.23 -5.74
C HIS A 257 7.99 -3.27 -5.92
N LEU A 258 8.42 -3.90 -4.81
CA LEU A 258 9.26 -5.10 -4.89
C LEU A 258 8.39 -6.31 -5.27
N CYS A 259 9.01 -7.47 -5.51
CA CYS A 259 8.22 -8.68 -5.70
C CYS A 259 7.39 -9.02 -4.46
N ILE A 260 6.18 -9.54 -4.68
CA ILE A 260 5.17 -9.72 -3.64
C ILE A 260 5.64 -10.63 -2.48
N ASP A 261 6.46 -11.65 -2.77
CA ASP A 261 7.04 -12.56 -1.76
C ASP A 261 7.86 -11.78 -0.70
N VAL A 262 8.65 -10.80 -1.15
CA VAL A 262 9.50 -9.97 -0.28
C VAL A 262 8.66 -8.95 0.49
N GLU A 263 7.68 -8.33 -0.17
CA GLU A 263 6.79 -7.36 0.46
C GLU A 263 5.92 -7.99 1.56
N ASP A 264 5.30 -9.15 1.28
CA ASP A 264 4.47 -9.86 2.26
C ASP A 264 5.31 -10.33 3.46
N ALA A 265 6.49 -10.92 3.21
CA ALA A 265 7.41 -11.33 4.27
C ALA A 265 7.83 -10.14 5.17
N MET A 266 8.16 -8.99 4.57
CA MET A 266 8.52 -7.80 5.33
C MET A 266 7.32 -7.22 6.09
N ASN A 267 6.14 -7.21 5.48
CA ASN A 267 4.90 -6.73 6.10
C ASN A 267 4.51 -7.58 7.31
N ILE A 268 4.56 -8.91 7.17
CA ILE A 268 4.36 -9.87 8.27
C ILE A 268 5.35 -9.58 9.40
N THR A 269 6.63 -9.45 9.07
CA THR A 269 7.68 -9.21 10.07
C THR A 269 7.48 -7.88 10.80
N ARG A 270 7.15 -6.80 10.07
CA ARG A 270 6.84 -5.48 10.65
C ARG A 270 5.60 -5.53 11.54
N LYS A 271 4.55 -6.23 11.13
CA LYS A 271 3.33 -6.39 11.92
C LYS A 271 3.61 -7.14 13.22
N LEU A 272 4.37 -8.24 13.15
CA LEU A 272 4.82 -8.99 14.33
C LEU A 272 5.65 -8.10 15.26
N TRP A 273 6.68 -7.43 14.73
CA TRP A 273 7.58 -6.58 15.51
C TRP A 273 6.88 -5.41 16.19
N SER A 274 6.04 -4.67 15.46
CA SER A 274 5.43 -3.43 15.95
C SER A 274 4.12 -3.63 16.70
N ARG A 275 3.22 -4.50 16.22
CA ARG A 275 1.87 -4.64 16.80
C ARG A 275 1.78 -5.82 17.75
N THR A 276 2.35 -6.97 17.39
CA THR A 276 2.25 -8.19 18.21
C THR A 276 3.21 -8.14 19.40
N PHE A 277 4.48 -7.83 19.15
CA PHE A 277 5.51 -7.80 20.19
C PHE A 277 5.73 -6.41 20.81
N ASN A 278 5.26 -5.35 20.14
CA ASN A 278 5.42 -3.95 20.55
C ASN A 278 6.89 -3.57 20.84
N CYS A 279 7.81 -4.08 20.02
CA CYS A 279 9.26 -3.83 20.16
C CYS A 279 9.71 -2.48 19.59
N SER A 280 8.78 -1.69 19.03
CA SER A 280 9.11 -0.40 18.43
C SER A 280 9.42 0.62 19.51
N VAL A 281 10.66 1.12 19.53
CA VAL A 281 11.08 2.15 20.49
C VAL A 281 10.81 3.51 19.86
N THR A 282 9.84 4.25 20.39
CA THR A 282 9.64 5.65 20.03
C THR A 282 10.76 6.49 20.64
N CYS A 283 11.66 7.02 19.80
CA CYS A 283 12.62 8.03 20.26
C CYS A 283 11.83 9.29 20.63
N SER A 284 11.89 9.69 21.90
CA SER A 284 11.18 10.86 22.40
C SER A 284 12.08 12.10 22.32
N ASP A 285 12.15 12.71 21.14
CA ASP A 285 12.76 14.03 20.95
C ASP A 285 11.77 15.18 21.27
N THR A 286 10.69 14.85 21.98
CA THR A 286 9.58 15.75 22.29
C THR A 286 10.05 17.02 22.99
N VAL A 287 10.99 16.92 23.93
CA VAL A 287 11.52 18.07 24.67
C VAL A 287 12.22 19.06 23.73
N SER A 288 13.12 18.55 22.88
CA SER A 288 13.87 19.36 21.91
C SER A 288 12.94 20.01 20.88
N VAL A 289 11.99 19.24 20.34
CA VAL A 289 11.03 19.73 19.35
C VAL A 289 10.12 20.81 19.95
N VAL A 290 9.61 20.60 21.17
CA VAL A 290 8.77 21.58 21.86
C VAL A 290 9.55 22.86 22.15
N ALA A 291 10.79 22.76 22.65
CA ALA A 291 11.61 23.92 22.96
C ALA A 291 11.90 24.79 21.72
N VAL A 292 12.32 24.18 20.60
CA VAL A 292 12.58 24.89 19.35
C VAL A 292 11.30 25.52 18.79
N SER A 293 10.18 24.79 18.82
CA SER A 293 8.90 25.30 18.33
C SER A 293 8.41 26.51 19.13
N VAL A 294 8.49 26.44 20.46
CA VAL A 294 8.12 27.55 21.35
C VAL A 294 9.01 28.76 21.11
N PHE A 295 10.33 28.57 20.99
CA PHE A 295 11.26 29.67 20.72
C PHE A 295 10.92 30.40 19.42
N ILE A 296 10.70 29.66 18.33
CA ILE A 296 10.34 30.24 17.03
C ILE A 296 9.01 31.01 17.12
N LEU A 297 8.03 30.49 17.86
CA LEU A 297 6.73 31.17 18.06
C LEU A 297 6.82 32.45 18.91
N PHE A 298 7.83 32.57 19.79
CA PHE A 298 8.05 33.78 20.58
C PHE A 298 8.75 34.90 19.80
N LEU A 299 9.53 34.59 18.76
CA LEU A 299 10.25 35.59 17.97
C LEU A 299 9.34 36.68 17.36
N PRO A 300 8.18 36.35 16.73
CA PRO A 300 7.25 37.38 16.25
C PRO A 300 6.71 38.26 17.37
N VAL A 301 6.39 37.70 18.53
CA VAL A 301 5.85 38.46 19.67
C VAL A 301 6.87 39.49 20.15
N VAL A 302 8.12 39.07 20.34
CA VAL A 302 9.22 39.95 20.72
C VAL A 302 9.48 41.01 19.64
N PHE A 303 9.43 40.64 18.36
CA PHE A 303 9.59 41.58 17.24
C PHE A 303 8.50 42.66 17.22
N TYR A 304 7.22 42.29 17.39
CA TYR A 304 6.12 43.25 17.43
C TYR A 304 6.15 44.13 18.68
N LEU A 305 6.46 43.56 19.85
CA LEU A 305 6.60 44.34 21.10
C LEU A 305 7.78 45.31 21.04
N SER A 306 8.94 44.86 20.56
CA SER A 306 10.10 45.74 20.38
C SER A 306 9.80 46.84 19.37
N SER A 307 9.16 46.53 18.24
CA SER A 307 8.73 47.52 17.24
C SER A 307 7.72 48.53 17.82
N PHE A 308 6.78 48.08 18.67
CA PHE A 308 5.82 48.96 19.34
C PHE A 308 6.49 49.91 20.35
N LEU A 309 7.44 49.40 21.16
CA LEU A 309 8.17 50.20 22.15
C LEU A 309 9.18 51.16 21.51
N HIS A 310 9.87 50.73 20.43
CA HIS A 310 10.80 51.57 19.67
C HIS A 310 10.11 52.52 18.69
N SER A 311 8.81 52.35 18.43
CA SER A 311 8.02 53.36 17.74
C SER A 311 7.79 54.53 18.69
N GLU A 312 8.83 55.36 18.84
CA GLU A 312 8.77 56.70 19.40
C GLU A 312 7.43 57.32 19.02
N GLN A 313 6.60 57.66 20.01
CA GLN A 313 5.38 58.41 19.79
C GLN A 313 5.76 59.75 19.18
N LYS A 314 5.82 59.81 17.84
CA LYS A 314 5.74 61.06 17.09
C LYS A 314 4.35 61.62 17.36
N LYS A 315 4.16 62.22 18.53
CA LYS A 315 3.13 63.23 18.76
C LYS A 315 3.36 64.22 17.65
N ARG A 316 2.51 64.18 16.62
CA ARG A 316 2.54 65.17 15.55
C ARG A 316 2.47 66.51 16.29
N LYS A 317 3.55 67.29 16.25
CA LYS A 317 3.47 68.68 16.69
C LYS A 317 2.44 69.31 15.77
N LEU A 318 1.24 69.56 16.27
CA LEU A 318 0.25 70.39 15.60
C LEU A 318 0.91 71.78 15.49
N ILE A 319 1.48 72.08 14.33
CA ILE A 319 1.98 73.42 14.04
C ILE A 319 0.74 74.29 13.94
N LEU A 320 0.43 75.04 14.99
CA LEU A 320 -0.59 76.08 14.93
C LEU A 320 -0.07 77.17 13.97
N PRO A 321 -0.76 77.45 12.85
CA PRO A 321 -0.29 78.42 11.88
C PRO A 321 -0.27 79.84 12.48
N LYS A 322 0.90 80.48 12.47
CA LYS A 322 1.20 81.83 13.00
C LYS A 322 0.50 83.00 12.26
N ARG A 323 -0.57 82.77 11.49
CA ARG A 323 -1.29 83.84 10.76
C ARG A 323 -2.70 84.05 11.29
N LEU A 324 -2.79 84.60 12.51
CA LEU A 324 -3.84 85.52 12.89
C LEU A 324 -3.20 86.69 13.67
N LYS A 325 -2.39 87.46 12.95
CA LYS A 325 -2.11 88.86 13.29
C LYS A 325 -2.42 89.67 12.04
N SER A 326 -3.67 90.13 11.93
CA SER A 326 -4.00 91.28 11.09
C SER A 326 -4.44 92.43 11.99
N SER A 327 -3.63 93.48 11.92
CA SER A 327 -3.99 94.89 12.04
C SER A 327 -4.48 95.41 13.39
N THR A 328 -3.57 96.16 14.01
CA THR A 328 -3.84 97.30 14.87
C THR A 328 -4.88 98.24 14.26
N SER A 329 -5.93 98.55 15.01
CA SER A 329 -6.62 99.84 14.95
C SER A 329 -6.93 100.27 16.37
N PHE A 330 -6.57 101.51 16.67
CA PHE A 330 -6.75 102.20 17.94
C PHE A 330 -8.22 102.26 18.37
N ALA A 331 -8.48 101.99 19.65
CA ALA A 331 -9.52 102.69 20.41
C ALA A 331 -9.19 102.60 21.92
N ASN A 332 -8.97 103.77 22.52
CA ASN A 332 -8.93 104.00 23.97
C ASN A 332 -10.13 103.35 24.67
N ILE A 333 -9.94 102.90 25.91
CA ILE A 333 -10.61 103.47 27.09
C ILE A 333 -9.83 103.02 28.33
N GLN A 334 -9.42 104.03 29.07
CA GLN A 334 -8.86 103.98 30.41
C GLN A 334 -9.97 103.79 31.43
N GLU A 335 -9.64 103.12 32.55
CA GLU A 335 -10.22 103.22 33.91
C GLU A 335 -10.38 101.82 34.52
N ASN A 336 -10.16 101.56 35.80
CA ASN A 336 -9.37 102.16 36.88
C ASN A 336 -9.41 101.07 37.98
N ALA A 337 -8.47 101.12 38.91
CA ALA A 337 -8.41 100.23 40.06
C ALA A 337 -9.66 100.32 40.97
N THR A 338 -10.22 99.19 41.40
CA THR A 338 -10.36 98.75 42.82
C THR A 338 -11.04 97.40 42.91
#